data_AF-G7TJL3-F1
#
_entry.id   AF-G7TJL3-F1
#
_cell.length_a   1.000
_cell.length_b   1.000
_cell.length_c   1.000
_cell.angle_alpha   90.00
_cell.angle_beta   90.00
_cell.angle_gamma   90.00
#
_symmetry.space_group_name_H-M   'P 1'
#
loop_
_entity.id
_entity.type
_entity.pdbx_description
1 polymer ?
#
loop_
_entity_poly.entity_id
_entity_poly.type
_entity_poly.pdbx_seq_one_letter_code
_entity_poly.pdbx_strand_id
1 'polypeptide(L)'
;MLDTRARALGDWALGEREVFSPVQMARLPEWLQRPTSLHAAIDEAVRQCAPARDNAHTQRHLLLVINHAEAMVATPGITDADRAALAAALQALCSSAHVAVLMLTRSDFYPRLIDALPDIVALKRGDGHVDLLPPRDGAIGQIIRVPAAMPGLRFEEDRNSAAAWRMCCATPPHASPMHCRCCNTCCMPCMHSAATTAC
;
A
#
# COMPACT_ATOMS: atom_id res chain seq x y z
N MET A 1 10.21 5.12 -17.12
CA MET A 1 9.47 4.17 -16.25
C MET A 1 10.35 3.57 -15.15
N LEU A 2 11.64 3.32 -15.40
CA LEU A 2 12.62 2.91 -14.38
C LEU A 2 12.71 3.90 -13.20
N ASP A 3 12.63 5.21 -13.44
CA ASP A 3 12.70 6.22 -12.36
C ASP A 3 11.56 6.11 -11.34
N THR A 4 10.33 5.82 -11.78
CA THR A 4 9.20 5.62 -10.87
C THR A 4 9.37 4.35 -10.04
N ARG A 5 9.96 3.29 -10.62
CA ARG A 5 10.24 2.03 -9.92
C ARG A 5 11.38 2.20 -8.90
N ALA A 6 12.42 2.93 -9.26
CA ALA A 6 13.53 3.25 -8.36
C ALA A 6 13.07 4.13 -7.18
N ARG A 7 12.14 5.07 -7.42
CA ARG A 7 11.52 5.86 -6.33
C ARG A 7 10.72 5.00 -5.35
N ALA A 8 9.87 4.10 -5.83
CA ALA A 8 9.09 3.22 -4.95
C ALA A 8 9.98 2.31 -4.07
N LEU A 9 11.15 1.91 -4.57
CA LEU A 9 12.14 1.17 -3.79
C LEU A 9 12.95 2.08 -2.86
N GLY A 10 13.07 3.37 -3.16
CA GLY A 10 13.71 4.36 -2.29
C GLY A 10 12.88 4.69 -1.05
N ASP A 11 11.56 4.56 -1.13
CA ASP A 11 10.65 4.76 0.01
C ASP A 11 10.63 3.55 0.97
N TRP A 12 11.40 2.49 0.70
CA TRP A 12 11.47 1.34 1.60
C TRP A 12 12.16 1.71 2.91
N ALA A 13 11.44 1.53 4.00
CA ALA A 13 11.95 1.68 5.35
C ALA A 13 11.59 0.47 6.23
N LEU A 14 12.50 0.12 7.14
CA LEU A 14 12.29 -0.84 8.21
C LEU A 14 12.30 -0.08 9.54
N GLY A 15 11.11 0.17 10.11
CA GLY A 15 10.96 1.12 11.21
C GLY A 15 11.21 2.54 10.71
N GLU A 16 12.08 3.30 11.38
CA GLU A 16 12.44 4.67 10.98
C GLU A 16 13.66 4.74 10.05
N ARG A 17 14.13 3.59 9.55
CA ARG A 17 15.37 3.51 8.78
C ARG A 17 15.11 3.11 7.33
N GLU A 18 15.61 3.93 6.42
CA GLU A 18 15.63 3.63 4.98
C GLU A 18 16.49 2.39 4.69
N VAL A 19 15.97 1.50 3.84
CA VAL A 19 16.64 0.27 3.42
C VAL A 19 17.85 0.58 2.53
N PHE A 20 17.74 1.62 1.70
CA PHE A 20 18.79 2.01 0.78
C PHE A 20 19.21 3.46 1.00
N SER A 21 20.51 3.70 1.09
CA SER A 21 21.04 5.06 1.08
C SER A 21 20.92 5.71 -0.30
N PRO A 22 21.00 7.05 -0.41
CA PRO A 22 20.95 7.76 -1.69
C PRO A 22 21.99 7.28 -2.72
N VAL A 23 23.18 6.89 -2.24
CA VAL A 23 24.25 6.33 -3.11
C VAL A 23 23.87 4.96 -3.65
N GLN A 24 23.23 4.12 -2.83
CA GLN A 24 22.74 2.80 -3.27
C GLN A 24 21.56 2.95 -4.24
N MET A 25 20.69 3.95 -4.02
CA MET A 25 19.59 4.27 -4.93
C MET A 25 20.06 4.63 -6.34
N ALA A 26 21.15 5.38 -6.47
CA ALA A 26 21.74 5.68 -7.78
C ALA A 26 22.22 4.43 -8.54
N ARG A 27 22.54 3.34 -7.82
CA ARG A 27 23.03 2.07 -8.40
C ARG A 27 21.95 1.02 -8.57
N LEU A 28 20.74 1.28 -8.07
CA LEU A 28 19.65 0.31 -8.08
C LEU A 28 19.28 -0.20 -9.48
N PRO A 29 19.25 0.64 -10.56
CA PRO A 29 18.99 0.12 -11.90
C PRO A 29 20.01 -0.94 -12.35
N GLU A 30 21.28 -0.80 -11.95
CA GLU A 30 22.33 -1.81 -12.19
C GLU A 30 22.08 -3.07 -11.34
N TRP A 31 21.72 -2.89 -10.07
CA TRP A 31 21.50 -4.00 -9.14
C TRP A 31 20.27 -4.83 -9.46
N LEU A 32 19.23 -4.24 -10.04
CA LEU A 32 18.07 -4.98 -10.56
C LEU A 32 18.45 -5.93 -11.71
N GLN A 33 19.58 -5.69 -12.38
CA GLN A 33 20.17 -6.59 -13.38
C GLN A 33 21.20 -7.56 -12.74
N ARG A 34 21.64 -7.30 -11.50
CA ARG A 34 22.70 -8.02 -10.78
C ARG A 34 22.26 -8.32 -9.33
N PRO A 35 21.46 -9.38 -9.09
CA PRO A 35 20.71 -9.57 -7.85
C PRO A 35 21.57 -9.69 -6.59
N THR A 36 22.83 -10.14 -6.69
CA THR A 36 23.70 -10.33 -5.52
C THR A 36 23.91 -9.06 -4.70
N SER A 37 24.14 -7.91 -5.36
CA SER A 37 24.34 -6.62 -4.68
C SER A 37 23.07 -6.11 -4.04
N LEU A 38 21.93 -6.32 -4.71
CA LEU A 38 20.60 -5.99 -4.19
C LEU A 38 20.30 -6.77 -2.91
N HIS A 39 20.52 -8.09 -2.94
CA HIS A 39 20.30 -8.97 -1.79
C HIS A 39 21.20 -8.60 -0.63
N ALA A 40 22.49 -8.39 -0.86
CA ALA A 40 23.41 -7.98 0.20
C ALA A 40 22.98 -6.69 0.91
N ALA A 41 22.47 -5.71 0.15
CA ALA A 41 21.96 -4.45 0.71
C ALA A 41 20.68 -4.67 1.54
N ILE A 42 19.74 -5.46 1.04
CA ILE A 42 18.50 -5.80 1.75
C ILE A 42 18.81 -6.58 3.03
N ASP A 43 19.65 -7.61 2.95
CA ASP A 43 20.02 -8.44 4.09
C ASP A 43 20.71 -7.59 5.16
N GLU A 44 21.56 -6.64 4.76
CA GLU A 44 22.20 -5.73 5.68
C GLU A 44 21.20 -4.80 6.37
N ALA A 45 20.25 -4.22 5.62
CA ALA A 45 19.20 -3.40 6.21
C ALA A 45 18.36 -4.19 7.22
N VAL A 46 18.00 -5.45 6.89
CA VAL A 46 17.25 -6.33 7.78
C VAL A 46 18.06 -6.70 9.02
N ARG A 47 19.35 -7.01 8.89
CA ARG A 47 20.26 -7.30 10.02
C ARG A 47 20.40 -6.11 10.97
N GLN A 48 20.51 -4.91 10.42
CA GLN A 48 20.78 -3.71 11.20
C GLN A 48 19.54 -3.15 11.89
N CYS A 49 18.33 -3.50 11.44
CA CYS A 49 17.13 -3.25 12.21
C CYS A 49 17.13 -4.14 13.44
N ALA A 50 17.40 -3.55 14.61
CA ALA A 50 17.44 -4.24 15.89
C ALA A 50 16.23 -5.19 16.04
N PRO A 51 16.40 -6.40 16.58
CA PRO A 51 15.26 -7.25 16.90
C PRO A 51 14.32 -6.44 17.80
N ALA A 52 13.05 -6.35 17.41
CA ALA A 52 12.03 -5.90 18.34
C ALA A 52 12.19 -6.80 19.57
N ARG A 53 12.23 -6.21 20.77
CA ARG A 53 12.37 -6.96 22.02
C ARG A 53 11.22 -7.95 22.15
N ASP A 54 11.35 -9.13 21.57
CA ASP A 54 10.43 -10.26 21.78
C ASP A 54 11.01 -11.56 21.21
N ASN A 55 10.87 -12.63 22.00
CA ASN A 55 11.44 -13.97 21.80
C ASN A 55 10.78 -14.78 20.68
N ALA A 56 10.27 -14.13 19.62
CA ALA A 56 9.72 -14.80 18.45
C ALA A 56 10.61 -14.50 17.24
N HIS A 57 10.91 -15.53 16.44
CA HIS A 57 11.49 -15.37 15.11
C HIS A 57 10.50 -14.66 14.18
N THR A 58 10.29 -13.35 14.38
CA THR A 58 9.43 -12.55 13.51
C THR A 58 10.17 -12.37 12.19
N GLN A 59 9.80 -13.16 11.18
CA GLN A 59 10.29 -12.94 9.83
C GLN A 59 9.80 -11.57 9.36
N ARG A 60 10.77 -10.72 8.99
CA ARG A 60 10.51 -9.38 8.46
C ARG A 60 10.61 -9.45 6.95
N HIS A 61 9.56 -9.01 6.29
CA HIS A 61 9.50 -8.91 4.84
C HIS A 61 9.26 -7.46 4.42
N LEU A 62 10.02 -7.02 3.43
CA LEU A 62 9.75 -5.83 2.65
C LEU A 62 8.67 -6.19 1.63
N LEU A 63 7.57 -5.44 1.63
CA LEU A 63 6.46 -5.66 0.72
C LEU A 63 6.47 -4.62 -0.39
N LEU A 64 6.62 -5.08 -1.64
CA LEU A 64 6.35 -4.25 -2.81
C LEU A 64 4.91 -4.48 -3.27
N VAL A 65 4.09 -3.45 -3.23
CA VAL A 65 2.72 -3.48 -3.76
C VAL A 65 2.69 -2.80 -5.12
N ILE A 66 2.37 -3.55 -6.17
CA ILE A 66 2.15 -3.03 -7.51
C ILE A 66 0.66 -2.99 -7.75
N ASN A 67 0.09 -1.78 -7.64
CA ASN A 67 -1.29 -1.55 -8.00
C ASN A 67 -1.42 -1.28 -9.51
N HIS A 68 -2.56 -1.67 -10.09
CA HIS A 68 -2.90 -1.40 -11.48
C HIS A 68 -1.91 -2.02 -12.49
N ALA A 69 -1.52 -3.28 -12.27
CA ALA A 69 -0.53 -3.95 -13.11
C ALA A 69 -0.97 -4.13 -14.58
N GLU A 70 -2.27 -4.05 -14.87
CA GLU A 70 -2.82 -4.02 -16.22
C GLU A 70 -2.28 -2.85 -17.06
N ALA A 71 -1.78 -1.77 -16.43
CA ALA A 71 -1.12 -0.68 -17.13
C ALA A 71 -0.01 -1.21 -18.05
N MET A 72 0.68 -2.28 -17.64
CA MET A 72 1.69 -2.91 -18.48
C MET A 72 1.12 -3.25 -19.86
N VAL A 73 -0.07 -3.84 -19.97
CA VAL A 73 -0.67 -4.26 -21.25
C VAL A 73 -1.66 -3.26 -21.85
N ALA A 74 -2.14 -2.31 -21.06
CA ALA A 74 -3.18 -1.36 -21.47
C ALA A 74 -2.62 0.01 -21.88
N THR A 75 -1.43 0.39 -21.40
CA THR A 75 -0.84 1.70 -21.66
C THR A 75 -0.07 1.71 -23.00
N PRO A 76 -0.42 2.59 -23.95
CA PRO A 76 0.34 2.77 -25.18
C PRO A 76 1.77 3.25 -24.89
N GLY A 77 2.74 2.75 -25.65
CA GLY A 77 4.15 3.14 -25.52
C GLY A 77 4.97 2.32 -24.53
N ILE A 78 4.34 1.38 -23.79
CA ILE A 78 5.09 0.36 -23.04
C ILE A 78 5.57 -0.71 -24.02
N THR A 79 6.88 -0.81 -24.16
CA THR A 79 7.54 -1.74 -25.07
C THR A 79 7.76 -3.12 -24.42
N ASP A 80 8.07 -4.13 -25.23
CA ASP A 80 8.45 -5.44 -24.71
C ASP A 80 9.76 -5.39 -23.89
N ALA A 81 10.65 -4.44 -24.20
CA ALA A 81 11.84 -4.19 -23.40
C ALA A 81 11.49 -3.67 -21.99
N ASP A 82 10.48 -2.80 -21.86
CA ASP A 82 10.01 -2.31 -20.55
C ASP A 82 9.37 -3.42 -19.70
N ARG A 83 8.67 -4.35 -20.37
CA ARG A 83 8.10 -5.56 -19.76
C ARG A 83 9.18 -6.51 -19.29
N ALA A 84 10.16 -6.82 -20.14
CA ALA A 84 11.29 -7.68 -19.79
C ALA A 84 12.09 -7.08 -18.63
N ALA A 85 12.34 -5.77 -18.64
CA ALA A 85 13.02 -5.09 -17.53
C ALA A 85 12.22 -5.16 -16.22
N LEU A 86 10.88 -5.10 -16.27
CA LEU A 86 10.04 -5.32 -15.08
C LEU A 86 10.16 -6.75 -14.57
N ALA A 87 10.00 -7.73 -15.46
CA ALA A 87 10.07 -9.15 -15.10
C ALA A 87 11.42 -9.48 -14.45
N ALA A 88 12.53 -9.03 -15.02
CA ALA A 88 13.87 -9.20 -14.45
C ALA A 88 14.00 -8.56 -13.06
N ALA A 89 13.51 -7.33 -12.88
CA ALA A 89 13.52 -6.66 -11.60
C ALA A 89 12.70 -7.42 -10.54
N LEU A 90 11.52 -7.92 -10.90
CA LEU A 90 10.67 -8.71 -10.01
C LEU A 90 11.30 -10.07 -9.66
N GLN A 91 11.95 -10.71 -10.63
CA GLN A 91 12.73 -11.93 -10.40
C GLN A 91 13.86 -11.68 -9.38
N ALA A 92 14.60 -10.58 -9.54
CA ALA A 92 15.67 -10.20 -8.63
C ALA A 92 15.15 -9.91 -7.22
N LEU A 93 13.98 -9.28 -7.09
CA LEU A 93 13.34 -9.00 -5.81
C LEU A 93 12.80 -10.29 -5.15
N CYS A 94 11.99 -11.07 -5.86
CA CYS A 94 11.35 -12.30 -5.36
C CYS A 94 12.35 -13.43 -5.03
N SER A 95 13.60 -13.34 -5.50
CA SER A 95 14.66 -14.28 -5.10
C SER A 95 15.29 -13.96 -3.74
N SER A 96 15.05 -12.78 -3.17
CA SER A 96 15.42 -12.47 -1.79
C SER A 96 14.47 -13.14 -0.80
N ALA A 97 15.00 -13.71 0.28
CA ALA A 97 14.19 -14.27 1.37
C ALA A 97 13.41 -13.20 2.17
N HIS A 98 13.78 -11.93 2.03
CA HIS A 98 13.22 -10.81 2.79
C HIS A 98 12.25 -9.95 1.99
N VAL A 99 11.91 -10.32 0.75
CA VAL A 99 11.02 -9.52 -0.10
C VAL A 99 9.80 -10.33 -0.50
N ALA A 100 8.63 -9.71 -0.36
CA ALA A 100 7.38 -10.17 -0.95
C ALA A 100 6.88 -9.14 -1.96
N VAL A 101 6.30 -9.63 -3.06
CA VAL A 101 5.67 -8.75 -4.07
C VAL A 101 4.19 -9.12 -4.17
N LEU A 102 3.34 -8.12 -4.01
CA LEU A 102 1.90 -8.21 -4.26
C LEU A 102 1.56 -7.42 -5.53
N MET A 103 1.11 -8.11 -6.56
CA MET A 103 0.69 -7.49 -7.82
C MET A 103 -0.82 -7.56 -7.95
N LEU A 104 -1.47 -6.40 -8.06
CA LEU A 104 -2.90 -6.29 -8.24
C LEU A 104 -3.20 -5.98 -9.70
N THR A 105 -4.10 -6.78 -10.28
CA THR A 105 -4.63 -6.53 -11.62
C THR A 105 -6.11 -6.85 -11.66
N ARG A 106 -6.84 -6.18 -12.54
CA ARG A 106 -8.22 -6.52 -12.84
C ARG A 106 -8.30 -7.87 -13.57
N SER A 107 -9.35 -8.64 -13.29
CA SER A 107 -9.54 -9.97 -13.86
C SER A 107 -9.68 -9.97 -15.39
N ASP A 108 -10.22 -8.91 -15.99
CA ASP A 108 -10.38 -8.78 -17.44
C ASP A 108 -9.07 -8.56 -18.20
N PHE A 109 -8.04 -8.02 -17.52
CA PHE A 109 -6.70 -7.84 -18.09
C PHE A 109 -5.75 -9.00 -17.78
N TYR A 110 -6.10 -9.86 -16.82
CA TYR A 110 -5.23 -10.93 -16.36
C TYR A 110 -4.74 -11.87 -17.48
N PRO A 111 -5.59 -12.37 -18.41
CA PRO A 111 -5.14 -13.22 -19.51
C PRO A 111 -4.08 -12.53 -20.39
N ARG A 112 -4.31 -11.27 -20.75
CA ARG A 112 -3.34 -10.50 -21.55
C ARG A 112 -2.05 -10.22 -20.78
N LEU A 113 -2.14 -10.04 -19.46
CA LEU A 113 -0.99 -9.78 -18.60
C LEU A 113 -0.08 -11.00 -18.53
N ILE A 114 -0.64 -12.21 -18.36
CA ILE A 114 0.16 -13.45 -18.31
C ILE A 114 0.84 -13.75 -19.64
N ASP A 115 0.19 -13.44 -20.77
CA ASP A 115 0.78 -13.61 -22.10
C ASP A 115 1.97 -12.66 -22.31
N ALA A 116 1.85 -11.42 -21.82
CA ALA A 116 2.87 -10.38 -21.98
C ALA A 116 4.02 -10.47 -20.96
N LEU A 117 3.82 -11.15 -19.83
CA LEU A 117 4.77 -11.28 -18.72
C LEU A 117 4.78 -12.73 -18.17
N PRO A 118 5.16 -13.73 -18.99
CA PRO A 118 5.09 -15.14 -18.60
C PRO A 118 6.01 -15.47 -17.41
N ASP A 119 7.16 -14.79 -17.30
CA ASP A 119 8.13 -15.01 -16.22
C ASP A 119 7.55 -14.68 -14.84
N ILE A 120 6.65 -13.69 -14.75
CA ILE A 120 5.99 -13.33 -13.48
C ILE A 120 5.04 -14.42 -13.02
N VAL A 121 4.42 -15.15 -13.95
CA VAL A 121 3.56 -16.30 -13.62
C VAL A 121 4.39 -17.41 -12.99
N ALA A 122 5.59 -17.67 -13.49
CA ALA A 122 6.50 -18.66 -12.92
C ALA A 122 6.94 -18.32 -11.48
N LEU A 123 6.91 -17.03 -11.10
CA LEU A 123 7.19 -16.59 -9.73
C LEU A 123 6.06 -16.88 -8.75
N LYS A 124 4.84 -17.16 -9.23
CA LYS A 124 3.70 -17.54 -8.38
C LYS A 124 3.91 -18.97 -7.88
N ARG A 125 4.54 -19.12 -6.72
CA ARG A 125 4.62 -20.41 -6.03
C ARG A 125 3.30 -20.70 -5.30
N GLY A 126 2.77 -21.92 -5.42
CA GLY A 126 1.57 -22.37 -4.69
C GLY A 126 0.35 -21.46 -4.93
N ASP A 127 -0.30 -21.01 -3.86
CA ASP A 127 -1.47 -20.10 -3.87
C ASP A 127 -1.09 -18.62 -4.19
N GLY A 128 -0.08 -18.39 -5.02
CA GLY A 128 0.42 -17.05 -5.41
C GLY A 128 -0.57 -16.24 -6.27
N HIS A 129 -1.82 -16.67 -6.37
CA HIS A 129 -2.91 -15.97 -7.02
C HIS A 129 -4.15 -16.03 -6.12
N VAL A 130 -4.73 -14.86 -5.86
CA VAL A 130 -5.92 -14.72 -5.02
C VAL A 130 -6.93 -13.89 -5.78
N ASP A 131 -8.11 -14.46 -6.01
CA ASP A 131 -9.24 -13.74 -6.59
C ASP A 131 -9.90 -12.88 -5.52
N LEU A 132 -9.84 -11.56 -5.71
CA LEU A 132 -10.60 -10.63 -4.88
C LEU A 132 -12.01 -10.48 -5.46
N LEU A 133 -12.96 -11.18 -4.85
CA LEU A 133 -14.37 -11.12 -5.22
C LEU A 133 -15.02 -9.81 -4.76
N PRO A 134 -16.09 -9.35 -5.44
CA PRO A 134 -16.88 -8.24 -4.96
C PRO A 134 -17.40 -8.51 -3.53
N PRO A 135 -17.53 -7.48 -2.69
CA PRO A 135 -18.07 -7.64 -1.35
C PRO A 135 -19.51 -8.18 -1.40
N ARG A 136 -19.85 -9.04 -0.43
CA ARG A 136 -21.22 -9.57 -0.29
C ARG A 136 -22.22 -8.45 0.01
N ASP A 137 -23.48 -8.66 -0.35
CA ASP A 137 -24.58 -7.78 0.05
C ASP A 137 -24.59 -7.60 1.58
N GLY A 138 -24.69 -6.34 2.02
CA GLY A 138 -24.58 -5.96 3.44
C GLY A 138 -23.16 -5.75 3.96
N ALA A 139 -22.12 -6.35 3.36
CA ALA A 139 -20.73 -6.11 3.73
C ALA A 139 -20.26 -4.70 3.33
N ILE A 140 -20.78 -4.17 2.22
CA ILE A 140 -20.54 -2.77 1.79
C ILE A 140 -20.91 -1.79 2.91
N GLY A 141 -22.05 -2.03 3.57
CA GLY A 141 -22.47 -1.22 4.70
C GLY A 141 -21.46 -1.24 5.85
N GLN A 142 -20.82 -2.38 6.13
CA GLN A 142 -19.77 -2.46 7.15
C GLN A 142 -18.47 -1.81 6.71
N ILE A 143 -18.06 -2.02 5.45
CA ILE A 143 -16.87 -1.38 4.86
C ILE A 143 -16.97 0.15 4.96
N ILE A 144 -18.17 0.71 4.88
CA ILE A 144 -18.41 2.15 5.03
C ILE A 144 -18.54 2.56 6.51
N ARG A 145 -19.35 1.83 7.29
CA ARG A 145 -19.69 2.22 8.67
C ARG A 145 -18.57 2.05 9.67
N VAL A 146 -17.80 0.97 9.57
CA VAL A 146 -16.72 0.69 10.54
C VAL A 146 -15.64 1.78 10.48
N PRO A 147 -15.13 2.19 9.31
CA PRO A 147 -14.15 3.29 9.24
C PRO A 147 -14.70 4.64 9.68
N ALA A 148 -15.98 4.94 9.41
CA ALA A 148 -16.61 6.17 9.86
C ALA A 148 -16.78 6.22 11.39
N ALA A 149 -17.07 5.09 12.02
CA ALA A 149 -17.24 5.01 13.48
C ALA A 149 -15.93 5.22 14.25
N MET A 150 -14.76 4.91 13.66
CA MET A 150 -13.44 5.07 14.31
C MET A 150 -13.16 6.51 14.79
N PRO A 151 -13.39 7.57 13.98
CA PRO A 151 -13.37 8.97 14.43
C PRO A 151 -14.70 9.44 15.07
N GLY A 152 -15.65 8.55 15.34
CA GLY A 152 -16.95 8.89 15.95
C GLY A 152 -17.98 9.49 14.99
N LEU A 153 -17.88 9.25 13.68
CA LEU A 153 -18.89 9.66 12.72
C LEU A 153 -20.06 8.67 12.71
N ARG A 154 -21.27 9.17 12.46
CA ARG A 154 -22.49 8.39 12.30
C ARG A 154 -23.16 8.74 10.99
N PHE A 155 -23.81 7.75 10.38
CA PHE A 155 -24.66 7.97 9.21
C PHE A 155 -26.06 8.33 9.69
N GLU A 156 -26.61 9.41 9.14
CA GLU A 156 -27.99 9.82 9.37
C GLU A 156 -28.86 9.37 8.18
N GLU A 157 -30.04 8.84 8.50
CA GLU A 157 -30.99 8.32 7.52
C GLU A 157 -32.06 9.38 7.26
N ASP A 158 -32.02 10.00 6.09
CA ASP A 158 -33.03 10.97 5.68
C ASP A 158 -34.30 10.24 5.23
N ARG A 159 -35.40 10.41 5.98
CA ARG A 159 -36.68 9.78 5.69
C ARG A 159 -37.40 10.39 4.48
N ASN A 160 -36.93 11.53 3.98
CA ASN A 160 -37.60 12.29 2.93
C ASN A 160 -36.95 12.17 1.55
N SER A 161 -35.79 11.51 1.45
CA SER A 161 -35.12 11.25 0.18
C SER A 161 -34.70 9.80 0.09
N ALA A 162 -35.20 9.08 -0.91
CA ALA A 162 -35.01 7.64 -1.06
C ALA A 162 -33.54 7.19 -1.30
N ALA A 163 -32.55 8.08 -1.22
CA ALA A 163 -31.15 7.76 -1.52
C ALA A 163 -30.07 8.73 -0.97
N ALA A 164 -30.33 9.65 -0.03
CA ALA A 164 -29.28 10.58 0.44
C ALA A 164 -28.77 10.22 1.84
N TRP A 165 -27.71 9.41 1.90
CA TRP A 165 -26.94 9.21 3.12
C TRP A 165 -26.11 10.48 3.42
N ARG A 166 -26.18 10.99 4.64
CA ARG A 166 -25.32 12.09 5.11
C ARG A 166 -24.48 11.63 6.28
N MET A 167 -23.20 11.99 6.27
CA MET A 167 -22.25 11.69 7.35
C MET A 167 -22.24 12.85 8.34
N CYS A 168 -22.56 12.57 9.60
CA CYS A 168 -22.62 13.53 10.69
C CYS A 168 -21.63 13.16 11.80
N CYS A 169 -20.97 14.14 12.41
CA CYS A 169 -20.17 13.90 13.61
C CYS A 169 -21.11 13.54 14.78
N ALA A 170 -20.76 12.54 15.59
CA ALA A 170 -21.48 12.31 16.83
C ALA A 170 -21.39 13.57 17.69
N THR A 171 -22.54 14.13 18.06
CA THR A 171 -22.63 15.23 19.01
C THR A 171 -22.18 14.72 20.39
N PRO A 172 -21.23 15.38 21.08
CA PRO A 172 -20.87 14.98 22.44
C PRO A 172 -22.09 15.12 23.37
N PRO A 173 -22.21 14.30 24.44
CA PRO A 173 -23.40 14.20 25.29
C PRO A 173 -23.77 15.48 26.07
N HIS A 174 -23.07 16.59 25.86
CA HIS A 174 -23.31 17.88 26.52
C HIS A 174 -23.60 19.05 25.55
N ALA A 175 -23.76 18.80 24.25
CA ALA A 175 -24.10 19.87 23.30
C ALA A 175 -25.63 20.02 23.15
N SER A 176 -26.17 21.17 23.58
CA SER A 176 -27.58 21.52 23.41
C SER A 176 -28.00 21.56 21.93
N PRO A 177 -29.27 21.23 21.61
CA PRO A 177 -29.70 20.94 20.24
C PRO A 177 -30.12 22.21 19.51
N MET A 178 -29.21 23.13 19.17
CA MET A 178 -29.51 24.18 18.19
C MET A 178 -28.21 24.70 17.55
N HIS A 179 -27.80 24.02 16.47
CA HIS A 179 -26.92 24.43 15.36
C HIS A 179 -25.85 23.39 15.03
N CYS A 180 -26.25 22.32 14.33
CA CYS A 180 -25.33 21.61 13.47
C CYS A 180 -25.40 22.24 12.07
N ARG A 181 -24.73 23.39 11.89
CA ARG A 181 -24.38 23.90 10.55
C ARG A 181 -23.07 23.23 10.16
N CYS A 182 -23.13 22.29 9.22
CA CYS A 182 -21.94 21.90 8.45
C CYS A 182 -21.22 23.17 7.95
N CYS A 183 -19.88 23.19 8.06
CA CYS A 183 -18.96 24.27 7.64
C CYS A 183 -18.97 25.52 8.56
N ASN A 184 -17.84 26.00 9.11
CA ASN A 184 -16.70 26.48 8.31
C ASN A 184 -15.36 26.67 9.10
N THR A 185 -15.08 26.01 10.23
CA THR A 185 -13.86 26.41 11.02
C THR A 185 -13.16 25.34 11.88
N CYS A 186 -13.61 24.09 11.93
CA CYS A 186 -13.08 23.13 12.93
C CYS A 186 -11.84 22.32 12.51
N CYS A 187 -11.22 22.62 11.36
CA CYS A 187 -10.13 21.81 10.78
C CYS A 187 -8.72 22.39 11.01
N MET A 188 -8.42 23.06 12.14
CA MET A 188 -7.03 23.48 12.40
C MET A 188 -6.49 23.57 13.84
N PRO A 189 -7.25 23.65 14.95
CA PRO A 189 -6.59 23.76 16.27
C PRO A 189 -6.20 22.43 16.95
N CYS A 190 -6.84 21.29 16.62
CA CYS A 190 -6.63 20.05 17.41
C CYS A 190 -5.26 19.36 17.23
N MET A 191 -4.35 19.85 16.38
CA MET A 191 -3.00 19.30 16.25
C MET A 191 -1.91 20.05 17.03
N HIS A 192 -2.18 21.23 17.63
CA HIS A 192 -1.12 22.04 18.28
C HIS A 192 -1.19 22.14 19.81
N SER A 193 -2.17 21.53 20.48
CA SER A 193 -2.28 21.58 21.95
C SER A 193 -2.06 20.23 22.63
N ALA A 194 -1.09 19.45 22.13
CA ALA A 194 -0.50 18.31 22.85
C ALA A 194 0.93 18.60 23.35
N ALA A 195 1.32 19.87 23.39
CA ALA A 195 2.55 20.31 24.02
C ALA A 195 2.21 21.40 25.04
N THR A 196 2.74 21.24 26.25
CA THR A 196 2.95 22.27 27.31
C THR A 196 2.04 22.16 28.55
N THR A 197 2.60 21.47 29.57
CA THR A 197 2.57 21.78 31.03
C THR A 197 1.33 21.26 31.79
N ALA A 198 1.40 20.26 32.68
CA ALA A 198 2.20 20.05 33.91
C ALA A 198 1.81 20.97 35.09
N CYS A 199 1.53 20.35 36.24
CA CYS A 199 1.07 20.89 37.53
C CYS A 199 -0.40 21.30 37.62
#